data_AF-A0A7V0QJY8-F1
#
_entry.id   AF-A0A7V0QJY8-F1
#
_cell.length_a   1.000
_cell.length_b   1.000
_cell.length_c   1.000
_cell.angle_alpha   90.00
_cell.angle_beta   90.00
_cell.angle_gamma   90.00
#
_symmetry.space_group_name_H-M   'P 1'
#
loop_
_entity.id
_entity.type
_entity.pdbx_description
1 polymer ?
#
loop_
_entity_poly.entity_id
_entity_poly.type
_entity_poly.pdbx_seq_one_letter_code
_entity_poly.pdbx_strand_id
1 'polypeptide(L)'
;MEAKVAVIMGSDSDLDIMVEAVKVLNDFGVDWEILVSSAHRSPKRTAEFARTAEEKGFKVIIAGAGAAAHLAGVLAAETTLPVIGVPIPSSSLK
;
A
#
# COMPACT_ATOMS: atom_id res chain seq x y z
N MET A 1 20.52 -6.72 -6.79
CA MET A 1 19.11 -7.03 -6.50
C MET A 1 18.47 -5.71 -6.13
N GLU A 2 17.68 -5.11 -7.02
CA GLU A 2 16.87 -3.94 -6.70
C GLU A 2 15.74 -4.38 -5.75
N ALA A 3 15.65 -3.74 -4.59
CA ALA A 3 14.54 -3.94 -3.67
C ALA A 3 13.41 -3.02 -4.12
N LYS A 4 12.25 -3.60 -4.43
CA LYS A 4 11.10 -2.88 -4.97
C LYS A 4 9.95 -2.86 -3.95
N VAL A 5 9.42 -1.67 -3.63
CA VAL A 5 8.35 -1.48 -2.63
C VAL A 5 7.07 -1.00 -3.30
N ALA A 6 5.93 -1.59 -2.96
CA ALA A 6 4.63 -1.11 -3.41
C ALA A 6 4.04 -0.16 -2.36
N VAL A 7 3.70 1.07 -2.76
CA VAL A 7 3.01 2.04 -1.91
C VAL A 7 1.57 2.16 -2.41
N ILE A 8 0.62 1.62 -1.65
CA ILE A 8 -0.77 1.44 -2.07
C ILE A 8 -1.69 2.26 -1.19
N MET A 9 -2.68 2.90 -1.80
CA MET A 9 -3.71 3.64 -1.09
C MET A 9 -5.09 3.40 -1.69
N GLY A 10 -6.12 3.57 -0.86
CA GLY A 10 -7.50 3.35 -1.27
C GLY A 10 -8.06 4.47 -2.15
N SER A 11 -7.56 5.70 -2.01
CA SER A 11 -7.94 6.87 -2.80
C SER A 11 -6.73 7.77 -3.09
N ASP A 12 -6.81 8.55 -4.16
CA ASP A 12 -5.89 9.64 -4.47
C ASP A 12 -5.78 10.71 -3.38
N SER A 13 -6.86 10.97 -2.63
CA SER A 13 -6.86 11.88 -1.48
C SER A 13 -5.90 11.46 -0.36
N ASP A 14 -5.46 10.20 -0.34
CA ASP A 14 -4.49 9.68 0.64
C ASP A 14 -3.03 9.98 0.22
N LEU A 15 -2.80 10.43 -1.01
CA LEU A 15 -1.47 10.61 -1.60
C LEU A 15 -0.61 11.61 -0.82
N ASP A 16 -1.21 12.69 -0.33
CA ASP A 16 -0.50 13.74 0.43
C ASP A 16 0.15 13.18 1.70
N ILE A 17 -0.41 12.12 2.30
CA ILE A 17 0.16 11.45 3.46
C ILE A 17 1.14 10.36 3.01
N MET A 18 0.76 9.58 2.01
CA MET A 18 1.54 8.42 1.56
C MET A 18 2.84 8.81 0.83
N VAL A 19 2.94 10.03 0.32
CA VAL A 19 4.18 10.55 -0.30
C VAL A 19 5.35 10.59 0.67
N GLU A 20 5.10 10.68 1.98
CA GLU A 20 6.17 10.64 2.99
C GLU A 20 6.91 9.29 2.98
N ALA A 21 6.21 8.18 2.72
CA ALA A 21 6.85 6.87 2.55
C ALA A 21 7.77 6.86 1.33
N VAL A 22 7.33 7.46 0.22
CA VAL A 22 8.10 7.58 -1.01
C VAL A 22 9.36 8.42 -0.83
N LYS A 23 9.28 9.54 -0.09
CA LYS A 23 10.46 10.37 0.21
C LYS A 23 11.54 9.56 0.93
N VAL A 24 11.16 8.81 1.96
CA VAL A 24 12.10 7.96 2.69
C VAL A 24 12.69 6.88 1.78
N LEU A 25 11.88 6.23 0.93
CA LEU A 25 12.38 5.22 -0.01
C LEU A 25 13.41 5.82 -0.99
N ASN A 26 13.18 7.05 -1.48
CA ASN A 26 14.13 7.76 -2.32
C ASN A 26 15.43 8.07 -1.59
N ASP A 27 15.37 8.54 -0.34
CA ASP A 27 16.57 8.86 0.47
C ASP A 27 17.48 7.64 0.66
N PHE A 28 16.90 6.43 0.71
CA PHE A 28 17.64 5.17 0.78
C PHE A 28 17.96 4.54 -0.57
N GLY A 29 17.55 5.14 -1.69
CA GLY A 29 17.74 4.60 -3.04
C GLY A 29 17.01 3.27 -3.27
N VAL A 30 15.83 3.10 -2.67
CA VAL A 30 14.97 1.91 -2.82
C VAL A 30 13.93 2.18 -3.91
N ASP A 31 13.80 1.27 -4.86
CA ASP A 31 12.79 1.41 -5.92
C ASP A 31 11.38 1.25 -5.36
N TRP A 32 10.44 1.99 -5.93
CA TRP A 32 9.05 1.96 -5.49
C TRP A 32 8.07 2.16 -6.63
N GLU A 33 6.82 1.72 -6.40
CA GLU A 33 5.68 2.04 -7.25
C GLU A 33 4.51 2.52 -6.40
N ILE A 34 3.80 3.55 -6.85
CA ILE A 34 2.54 4.00 -6.23
C ILE A 34 1.35 3.38 -6.97
N LEU A 35 0.39 2.84 -6.23
CA LEU A 35 -0.86 2.32 -6.77
C LEU A 35 -2.08 2.81 -6.00
N VAL A 36 -3.12 3.25 -6.72
CA VAL A 36 -4.45 3.48 -6.14
C VAL A 36 -5.31 2.25 -6.38
N SER A 37 -5.59 1.50 -5.31
CA SER A 37 -6.46 0.32 -5.33
C SER A 37 -7.19 0.19 -3.99
N SER A 38 -8.52 0.12 -4.05
CA SER A 38 -9.37 0.11 -2.86
C SER A 38 -9.77 -1.30 -2.46
N ALA A 39 -9.71 -1.61 -1.17
CA ALA A 39 -10.26 -2.85 -0.62
C ALA A 39 -11.78 -2.96 -0.78
N HIS A 40 -12.51 -1.84 -0.75
CA HIS A 40 -13.97 -1.85 -0.84
C HIS A 40 -14.48 -1.61 -2.26
N ARG A 41 -13.84 -0.71 -3.01
CA ARG A 41 -14.30 -0.33 -4.37
C ARG A 41 -13.74 -1.24 -5.46
N SER A 42 -12.57 -1.83 -5.25
CA SER A 42 -11.90 -2.69 -6.24
C SER A 42 -11.26 -3.94 -5.60
N PRO A 43 -12.02 -4.75 -4.82
CA PRO A 43 -11.47 -5.86 -4.04
C PRO A 43 -10.72 -6.90 -4.87
N LYS A 44 -11.26 -7.28 -6.05
CA LYS A 44 -10.63 -8.26 -6.94
C LYS A 44 -9.25 -7.81 -7.42
N ARG A 45 -9.13 -6.56 -7.87
CA ARG A 45 -7.87 -5.95 -8.31
C ARG A 45 -6.85 -5.88 -7.17
N THR A 46 -7.31 -5.49 -5.97
CA THR A 46 -6.46 -5.40 -4.78
C THR A 46 -5.90 -6.78 -4.39
N ALA A 47 -6.75 -7.82 -4.37
CA ALA A 47 -6.32 -9.20 -4.08
C ALA A 47 -5.40 -9.76 -5.16
N GLU A 48 -5.71 -9.54 -6.44
CA GLU A 48 -4.86 -9.97 -7.56
C GLU A 48 -3.49 -9.28 -7.54
N PHE A 49 -3.44 -8.00 -7.18
CA PHE A 49 -2.17 -7.31 -6.96
C PHE A 49 -1.35 -8.02 -5.88
N ALA A 50 -1.92 -8.26 -4.70
CA ALA A 50 -1.19 -8.89 -3.59
C ALA A 50 -0.66 -10.29 -3.95
N ARG A 51 -1.48 -11.11 -4.60
CA ARG A 51 -1.09 -12.47 -5.03
C ARG A 51 0.07 -12.48 -6.02
N THR A 52 0.16 -11.47 -6.89
CA THR A 52 1.18 -11.39 -7.96
C THR A 52 2.35 -10.45 -7.62
N ALA A 53 2.34 -9.82 -6.44
CA ALA A 53 3.34 -8.81 -6.08
C ALA A 53 4.76 -9.41 -5.99
N GLU A 54 4.91 -10.58 -5.38
CA GLU A 54 6.21 -11.24 -5.24
C GLU A 54 6.82 -11.60 -6.61
N GLU A 55 6.00 -12.14 -7.52
CA GLU A 55 6.40 -12.47 -8.90
C GLU A 55 6.84 -11.23 -9.69
N LYS A 56 6.25 -10.06 -9.39
CA LYS A 56 6.62 -8.76 -9.96
C LYS A 56 7.87 -8.14 -9.32
N GLY A 57 8.53 -8.85 -8.41
CA GLY A 57 9.77 -8.44 -7.76
C GLY A 57 9.59 -7.57 -6.52
N PHE A 58 8.36 -7.31 -6.07
CA PHE A 58 8.13 -6.55 -4.84
C PHE A 58 8.63 -7.31 -3.61
N LYS A 59 9.15 -6.55 -2.64
CA LYS A 59 9.69 -7.08 -1.38
C LYS A 59 8.88 -6.67 -0.15
N VAL A 60 8.17 -5.55 -0.23
CA VAL A 60 7.33 -5.01 0.85
C VAL A 60 6.15 -4.27 0.22
N ILE A 61 5.00 -4.29 0.90
CA ILE A 61 3.83 -3.46 0.57
C ILE A 61 3.58 -2.49 1.72
N ILE A 62 3.50 -1.19 1.44
CA ILE A 62 3.09 -0.14 2.37
C ILE A 62 1.68 0.30 1.98
N ALA A 63 0.70 0.14 2.88
CA ALA A 63 -0.72 0.32 2.58
C ALA A 63 -1.36 1.39 3.47
N GLY A 64 -1.82 2.48 2.85
CA GLY A 64 -2.54 3.57 3.52
C GLY A 64 -4.05 3.43 3.43
N ALA A 65 -4.74 3.54 4.58
CA ALA A 65 -6.19 3.60 4.61
C ALA A 65 -6.72 4.31 5.86
N GLY A 66 -7.86 4.99 5.73
CA GLY A 66 -8.56 5.65 6.82
C GLY A 66 -9.93 5.04 7.15
N ALA A 67 -10.55 5.51 8.23
CA ALA A 67 -11.85 5.06 8.72
C ALA A 67 -11.91 3.52 8.92
N ALA A 68 -12.75 2.81 8.17
CA ALA A 68 -12.76 1.34 8.13
C ALA A 68 -11.57 0.82 7.32
N ALA A 69 -10.36 0.98 7.86
CA ALA A 69 -9.07 0.87 7.17
C ALA A 69 -8.65 -0.59 6.86
N HIS A 70 -9.41 -1.29 6.02
CA HIS A 70 -9.19 -2.72 5.74
C HIS A 70 -8.08 -3.02 4.72
N LEU A 71 -7.54 -2.02 4.02
CA LEU A 71 -6.63 -2.23 2.88
C LEU A 71 -5.41 -3.09 3.25
N ALA A 72 -4.70 -2.73 4.33
CA ALA A 72 -3.52 -3.46 4.77
C ALA A 72 -3.83 -4.92 5.12
N GLY A 73 -4.93 -5.17 5.84
CA GLY A 73 -5.34 -6.51 6.21
C GLY A 73 -5.76 -7.38 5.02
N VAL A 74 -6.49 -6.80 4.06
CA VAL A 74 -6.88 -7.50 2.82
C VAL A 74 -5.65 -7.86 1.99
N LEU A 75 -4.67 -6.95 1.85
CA LEU A 75 -3.43 -7.23 1.15
C LEU A 75 -2.63 -8.35 1.86
N ALA A 76 -2.49 -8.26 3.18
CA ALA A 76 -1.75 -9.24 3.98
C ALA A 76 -2.37 -10.65 3.96
N ALA A 77 -3.69 -10.75 3.77
CA ALA A 77 -4.37 -12.04 3.63
C ALA A 77 -4.10 -12.74 2.28
N GLU A 78 -3.61 -12.01 1.28
CA GLU A 78 -3.48 -12.47 -0.11
C GLU A 78 -2.01 -12.59 -0.55
N THR A 79 -1.05 -12.40 0.35
CA THR A 79 0.39 -12.48 0.06
C THR A 79 1.21 -12.94 1.27
N THR A 80 2.40 -13.47 1.01
CA THR A 80 3.41 -13.79 2.04
C THR A 80 4.39 -12.64 2.26
N LEU A 81 4.38 -11.61 1.40
CA LEU A 81 5.21 -10.43 1.55
C LEU A 81 4.83 -9.65 2.83
N PRO A 82 5.80 -9.00 3.50
CA PRO A 82 5.52 -8.07 4.58
C PRO A 82 4.59 -6.93 4.12
N VAL A 83 3.54 -6.67 4.90
CA VAL A 83 2.61 -5.56 4.68
C VAL A 83 2.65 -4.59 5.87
N ILE A 84 3.01 -3.33 5.60
CA ILE A 84 3.05 -2.24 6.58
C ILE A 84 1.79 -1.41 6.42
N GLY A 85 0.94 -1.36 7.45
CA GLY A 85 -0.26 -0.52 7.45
C GLY A 85 0.02 0.90 7.96
N VAL A 86 -0.45 1.90 7.22
CA VAL A 86 -0.40 3.33 7.61
C VAL A 86 -1.83 3.81 7.89
N PRO A 87 -2.23 3.97 9.17
CA PRO A 87 -3.55 4.49 9.51
C PRO A 87 -3.68 5.97 9.13
N ILE A 88 -4.65 6.29 8.27
CA ILE A 88 -4.91 7.65 7.82
C ILE A 88 -6.03 8.27 8.68
N PRO A 89 -5.83 9.46 9.29
CA PRO A 89 -6.84 10.10 10.12
C PRO A 89 -8.15 10.31 9.37
N SER A 90 -9.28 9.85 9.93
CA SER A 90 -10.60 10.19 9.40
C SER A 90 -11.10 11.50 10.02
N SER A 91 -11.86 12.29 9.27
CA SER A 91 -12.33 13.61 9.73
C SER A 91 -13.29 13.53 10.92
N SER A 92 -14.08 12.47 11.02
CA SER A 92 -15.17 12.35 12.01
C SER A 92 -14.77 11.69 13.34
N LEU A 93 -13.55 11.15 13.47
CA LEU A 93 -13.09 10.40 14.65
C LEU A 93 -11.75 10.91 15.20
N LYS A 94 -11.46 12.21 15.00
CA LYS A 94 -10.27 12.87 15.56
C LYS A 94 -10.43 13.17 17.05
#